data_AF-A0A423NN30-F1
#
_entry.id   AF-A0A423NN30-F1
#
_cell.length_a   1.000
_cell.length_b   1.000
_cell.length_c   1.000
_cell.angle_alpha   90.00
_cell.angle_beta   90.00
_cell.angle_gamma   90.00
#
_symmetry.space_group_name_H-M   'P 1'
#
loop_
_entity.id
_entity.type
_entity.pdbx_description
1 polymer ?
#
loop_
_entity_poly.entity_id
_entity_poly.type
_entity_poly.pdbx_seq_one_letter_code
_entity_poly.pdbx_strand_id
1 'polypeptide(L)'
;MNGNQESEPTINGKTARELALIKFKSGYEDGTIIAQQQHMSSVLGAISFAFFLALFSASTDTLSKPALIASAVLFSASLVSNILIFFLYKTLSGKNEREYIWDIENTTYAGIFKFIALATPILGTFSLVLHFSVPAFIFSVAIGLLGVFTFLLANKQITSRLSKLGAYQRSLLHAERDEDYFKSTEHEFKTRPTAEEFCTSKYDYCLKNQKKQLIGFITLNHQAVVGDVVETAKSGSLSIQRIIHSEETTTLICEKFME
;
A
#
# COMPACT_ATOMS: atom_id res chain seq x y z
N MET A 1 7.78 -32.78 -16.62
CA MET A 1 8.27 -32.09 -15.41
C MET A 1 7.22 -31.08 -15.01
N ASN A 2 6.31 -31.47 -14.12
CA ASN A 2 5.30 -30.55 -13.58
C ASN A 2 5.98 -29.71 -12.49
N GLY A 3 6.25 -28.45 -12.81
CA GLY A 3 6.65 -27.47 -11.81
C GLY A 3 5.44 -27.19 -10.92
N ASN A 4 5.54 -27.56 -9.65
CA ASN A 4 4.65 -27.06 -8.62
C ASN A 4 4.74 -25.53 -8.62
N GLN A 5 3.75 -24.86 -9.20
CA GLN A 5 3.47 -23.47 -8.90
C GLN A 5 2.99 -23.44 -7.45
N GLU A 6 3.90 -23.11 -6.52
CA GLU A 6 3.51 -22.76 -5.16
C GLU A 6 2.49 -21.62 -5.25
N SER A 7 1.27 -21.89 -4.83
CA SER A 7 0.21 -20.90 -4.75
C SER A 7 0.63 -19.77 -3.81
N GLU A 8 0.42 -18.54 -4.25
CA GLU A 8 0.77 -17.35 -3.47
C GLU A 8 0.05 -17.41 -2.10
N PRO A 9 0.76 -17.19 -0.97
CA PRO A 9 0.15 -17.30 0.35
C PRO A 9 -0.98 -16.28 0.49
N THR A 10 -2.16 -16.76 0.85
CA THR A 10 -3.36 -15.94 1.05
C THR A 10 -3.58 -15.63 2.54
N ILE A 11 -4.15 -14.46 2.81
CA ILE A 11 -4.66 -14.04 4.12
C ILE A 11 -6.15 -13.78 3.92
N ASN A 12 -7.03 -14.50 4.64
CA ASN A 12 -8.49 -14.42 4.47
C ASN A 12 -8.97 -14.64 3.02
N GLY A 13 -8.35 -15.59 2.31
CA GLY A 13 -8.68 -15.88 0.91
C GLY A 13 -8.22 -14.83 -0.10
N LYS A 14 -7.49 -13.78 0.34
CA LYS A 14 -6.93 -12.75 -0.53
C LYS A 14 -5.42 -12.84 -0.62
N THR A 15 -4.85 -12.58 -1.79
CA THR A 15 -3.40 -12.50 -1.99
C THR A 15 -2.82 -11.21 -1.40
N ALA A 16 -1.51 -11.18 -1.14
CA ALA A 16 -0.82 -9.96 -0.70
C ALA A 16 -1.01 -8.80 -1.70
N ARG A 17 -1.05 -9.13 -2.99
CA ARG A 17 -1.32 -8.19 -4.08
C ARG A 17 -2.73 -7.59 -3.99
N GLU A 18 -3.74 -8.40 -3.68
CA GLU A 18 -5.12 -7.94 -3.51
C GLU A 18 -5.26 -7.04 -2.27
N LEU A 19 -4.62 -7.39 -1.16
CA LEU A 19 -4.60 -6.55 0.04
C LEU A 19 -3.90 -5.21 -0.20
N ALA A 20 -2.80 -5.20 -0.95
CA ALA A 20 -2.13 -3.98 -1.37
C ALA A 20 -3.03 -3.12 -2.26
N LEU A 21 -3.77 -3.72 -3.19
CA LEU A 21 -4.70 -3.02 -4.07
C LEU A 21 -5.87 -2.40 -3.30
N ILE A 22 -6.43 -3.12 -2.31
CA ILE A 22 -7.52 -2.64 -1.45
C ILE A 22 -7.06 -1.41 -0.66
N LYS A 23 -5.89 -1.51 -0.01
CA LYS A 23 -5.32 -0.40 0.75
C LYS A 23 -4.95 0.79 -0.14
N PHE A 24 -4.50 0.51 -1.36
CA PHE A 24 -4.22 1.54 -2.34
C PHE A 24 -5.51 2.25 -2.76
N LYS A 25 -6.60 1.51 -3.00
CA LYS A 25 -7.92 2.08 -3.34
C LYS A 25 -8.49 2.94 -2.21
N SER A 26 -8.44 2.47 -0.97
CA SER A 26 -8.97 3.24 0.17
C SER A 26 -8.23 4.58 0.36
N GLY A 27 -6.93 4.62 0.06
CA GLY A 27 -6.16 5.87 0.05
C GLY A 27 -6.53 6.87 -1.07
N TYR A 28 -7.19 6.43 -2.15
CA TYR A 28 -7.81 7.34 -3.13
C TYR A 28 -9.20 7.79 -2.67
N GLU A 29 -9.96 6.89 -2.06
CA GLU A 29 -11.30 7.18 -1.51
C GLU A 29 -11.22 8.24 -0.41
N ASP A 30 -10.27 8.13 0.53
CA ASP A 30 -10.02 9.12 1.58
C ASP A 30 -9.30 10.39 1.07
N GLY A 31 -8.65 10.31 -0.10
CA GLY A 31 -7.96 11.40 -0.79
C GLY A 31 -6.51 11.64 -0.35
N THR A 32 -5.98 10.82 0.56
CA THR A 32 -4.60 10.94 1.08
C THR A 32 -3.56 10.73 -0.01
N ILE A 33 -3.75 9.74 -0.89
CA ILE A 33 -2.84 9.45 -2.00
C ILE A 33 -2.88 10.60 -3.01
N ILE A 34 -4.05 11.15 -3.30
CA ILE A 34 -4.22 12.28 -4.23
C ILE A 34 -3.47 13.51 -3.70
N ALA A 35 -3.62 13.83 -2.41
CA ALA A 35 -2.91 14.93 -1.77
C ALA A 35 -1.39 14.73 -1.78
N GLN A 36 -0.92 13.50 -1.51
CA GLN A 36 0.50 13.17 -1.55
C GLN A 36 1.08 13.29 -2.96
N GLN A 37 0.34 12.87 -3.98
CA GLN A 37 0.76 12.99 -5.38
C GLN A 37 0.77 14.46 -5.83
N GLN A 38 -0.22 15.27 -5.45
CA GLN A 38 -0.21 16.72 -5.66
C GLN A 38 1.03 17.37 -5.06
N HIS A 39 1.34 17.04 -3.80
CA HIS A 39 2.51 17.57 -3.11
C HIS A 39 3.80 17.18 -3.85
N MET A 40 3.95 15.90 -4.20
CA MET A 40 5.11 15.40 -4.93
C MET A 40 5.29 16.11 -6.28
N SER A 41 4.23 16.24 -7.06
CA SER A 41 4.28 16.94 -8.34
C SER A 41 4.54 18.45 -8.19
N SER A 42 4.04 19.08 -7.14
CA SER A 42 4.36 20.48 -6.84
C SER A 42 5.85 20.67 -6.53
N VAL A 43 6.43 19.81 -5.69
CA VAL A 43 7.86 19.85 -5.33
C VAL A 43 8.73 19.58 -6.56
N LEU A 44 8.45 18.53 -7.33
CA LEU A 44 9.21 18.21 -8.54
C LEU A 44 9.07 19.30 -9.60
N GLY A 45 7.88 19.88 -9.75
CA GLY A 45 7.65 21.04 -10.61
C GLY A 45 8.51 22.24 -10.19
N ALA A 46 8.56 22.56 -8.90
CA ALA A 46 9.37 23.67 -8.39
C ALA A 46 10.87 23.45 -8.61
N ILE A 47 11.37 22.23 -8.37
CA ILE A 47 12.78 21.87 -8.63
C ILE A 47 13.09 22.06 -10.11
N SER A 48 12.27 21.48 -10.98
CA SER A 48 12.45 21.57 -12.44
C SER A 48 12.38 23.01 -12.93
N PHE A 49 11.47 23.83 -12.39
CA PHE A 49 11.39 25.26 -12.70
C PHE A 49 12.66 26.01 -12.32
N ALA A 50 13.19 25.78 -11.11
CA ALA A 50 14.40 26.45 -10.63
C ALA A 50 15.62 26.12 -11.51
N PHE A 51 15.83 24.85 -11.82
CA PHE A 51 16.94 24.43 -12.69
C PHE A 51 16.77 24.91 -14.13
N PHE A 52 15.55 24.87 -14.66
CA PHE A 52 15.24 25.40 -15.99
C PHE A 52 15.55 26.90 -16.08
N LEU A 53 15.11 27.71 -15.12
CA LEU A 53 15.41 29.15 -15.08
C LEU A 53 16.91 29.41 -14.93
N ALA A 54 17.61 28.65 -14.09
CA ALA A 54 19.06 28.79 -13.92
C ALA A 54 19.81 28.50 -15.23
N LEU A 55 19.41 27.46 -15.97
CA LEU A 55 19.97 27.12 -17.27
C LEU A 55 19.66 28.18 -18.34
N PHE A 56 18.44 28.72 -18.36
CA PHE A 56 18.06 29.80 -19.28
C PHE A 56 18.75 31.14 -18.99
N SER A 57 19.06 31.39 -17.72
CA SER A 57 19.75 32.62 -17.28
C SER A 57 21.26 32.54 -17.52
N ALA A 58 21.81 31.35 -17.74
CA ALA A 58 23.20 31.17 -18.13
C ALA A 58 23.39 31.60 -19.61
N SER A 59 24.45 32.34 -19.91
CA SER A 59 24.70 32.97 -21.22
C SER A 59 24.52 32.04 -22.42
N THR A 60 24.18 32.58 -23.60
CA THR A 60 23.91 31.83 -24.85
C THR A 60 24.95 30.79 -25.24
N ASP A 61 26.22 30.97 -24.86
CA ASP A 61 27.28 29.97 -25.10
C ASP A 61 27.05 28.64 -24.37
N THR A 62 26.29 28.63 -23.28
CA THR A 62 25.96 27.43 -22.51
C THR A 62 24.95 26.51 -23.23
N LEU A 63 24.13 27.06 -24.14
CA LEU A 63 23.17 26.30 -24.95
C LEU A 63 23.80 25.63 -26.18
N SER A 64 25.11 25.77 -26.40
CA SER A 64 25.83 25.06 -27.47
C SER A 64 26.28 23.65 -27.07
N LYS A 65 26.22 23.31 -25.77
CA LYS A 65 26.77 22.05 -25.25
C LYS A 65 25.67 20.98 -25.13
N PRO A 66 25.83 19.79 -25.75
CA PRO A 66 24.78 18.76 -25.79
C PRO A 66 24.22 18.34 -24.42
N ALA A 67 25.08 18.24 -23.39
CA ALA A 67 24.65 17.86 -22.05
C ALA A 67 23.76 18.93 -21.39
N LEU A 68 24.06 20.21 -21.60
CA LEU A 68 23.24 21.31 -21.08
C LEU A 68 21.89 21.41 -21.81
N ILE A 69 21.88 21.20 -23.13
CA ILE A 69 20.65 21.12 -23.93
C ILE A 69 19.77 19.96 -23.44
N ALA A 70 20.34 18.77 -23.27
CA ALA A 70 19.63 17.61 -22.76
C ALA A 70 19.03 17.89 -21.37
N SER A 71 19.82 18.48 -20.47
CA SER A 71 19.36 18.88 -19.14
C SER A 71 18.18 19.86 -19.20
N ALA A 72 18.25 20.90 -20.04
CA ALA A 72 17.18 21.87 -20.21
C ALA A 72 15.88 21.25 -20.75
N VAL A 73 15.98 20.38 -21.75
CA VAL A 73 14.82 19.65 -22.31
C VAL A 73 14.20 18.75 -21.24
N LEU A 74 15.00 18.03 -20.47
CA LEU A 74 14.54 17.12 -19.42
C LEU A 74 13.85 17.87 -18.28
N PHE A 75 14.40 19.01 -17.82
CA PHE A 75 13.75 19.84 -16.81
C PHE A 75 12.47 20.50 -17.33
N SER A 76 12.45 20.95 -18.59
CA SER A 76 11.22 21.48 -19.21
C SER A 76 10.13 20.43 -19.30
N ALA A 77 10.46 19.21 -19.76
CA ALA A 77 9.52 18.10 -19.83
C ALA A 77 8.99 17.72 -18.44
N SER A 78 9.87 17.65 -17.45
CA SER A 78 9.49 17.40 -16.05
C SER A 78 8.54 18.49 -15.52
N LEU A 79 8.86 19.77 -15.76
CA LEU A 79 8.06 20.90 -15.30
C LEU A 79 6.64 20.83 -15.86
N VAL A 80 6.50 20.70 -17.17
CA VAL A 80 5.20 20.65 -17.84
C VAL A 80 4.40 19.42 -17.35
N SER A 81 5.01 18.25 -17.33
CA SER A 81 4.33 17.02 -16.89
C SER A 81 3.88 17.10 -15.44
N ASN A 82 4.72 17.59 -14.52
CA ASN A 82 4.35 17.72 -13.10
C ASN A 82 3.27 18.79 -12.87
N ILE A 83 3.29 19.90 -13.62
CA ILE A 83 2.21 20.89 -13.59
C ILE A 83 0.89 20.27 -14.05
N LEU A 84 0.91 19.52 -15.16
CA LEU A 84 -0.29 18.84 -15.67
C LEU A 84 -0.86 17.84 -14.66
N ILE A 85 0.01 17.02 -14.04
CA ILE A 85 -0.41 16.08 -12.99
C ILE A 85 -1.02 16.82 -11.79
N PHE A 86 -0.36 17.89 -11.35
CA PHE A 86 -0.86 18.71 -10.25
C PHE A 86 -2.25 19.28 -10.55
N PHE A 87 -2.45 19.87 -11.73
CA PHE A 87 -3.75 20.41 -12.13
C PHE A 87 -4.80 19.33 -12.28
N LEU A 88 -4.46 18.17 -12.85
CA LEU A 88 -5.37 17.03 -12.98
C LEU A 88 -5.92 16.65 -11.60
N TYR A 89 -5.04 16.39 -10.62
CA TYR A 89 -5.49 16.02 -9.29
C TYR A 89 -6.18 17.15 -8.57
N LYS A 90 -5.72 18.40 -8.69
CA LYS A 90 -6.34 19.55 -8.02
C LYS A 90 -7.75 19.78 -8.52
N THR A 91 -7.96 19.63 -9.83
CA THR A 91 -9.26 19.82 -10.47
C THR A 91 -10.23 18.68 -10.15
N LEU A 92 -9.72 17.45 -10.01
CA LEU A 92 -10.52 16.24 -9.79
C LEU A 92 -10.55 15.77 -8.32
N SER A 93 -10.20 16.62 -7.36
CA SER A 93 -10.10 16.25 -5.93
C SER A 93 -11.45 16.06 -5.23
N GLY A 94 -12.58 16.38 -5.89
CA GLY A 94 -13.92 16.25 -5.33
C GLY A 94 -14.30 14.80 -5.04
N LYS A 95 -15.16 14.55 -4.05
CA LYS A 95 -15.51 13.19 -3.60
C LYS A 95 -16.02 12.28 -4.72
N ASN A 96 -16.80 12.82 -5.67
CA ASN A 96 -17.33 12.07 -6.83
C ASN A 96 -16.31 11.94 -7.99
N GLU A 97 -15.21 12.69 -7.94
CA GLU A 97 -14.18 12.73 -9.00
C GLU A 97 -12.96 11.86 -8.64
N ARG A 98 -12.85 11.44 -7.36
CA ARG A 98 -11.81 10.52 -6.87
C ARG A 98 -11.86 9.15 -7.53
N GLU A 99 -13.06 8.64 -7.79
CA GLU A 99 -13.26 7.38 -8.53
C GLU A 99 -12.73 7.50 -9.96
N TYR A 100 -12.95 8.64 -10.61
CA TYR A 100 -12.41 8.91 -11.94
C TYR A 100 -10.87 9.02 -11.94
N ILE A 101 -10.27 9.63 -10.89
CA ILE A 101 -8.82 9.60 -10.71
C ILE A 101 -8.33 8.15 -10.58
N TRP A 102 -8.97 7.35 -9.73
CA TRP A 102 -8.61 5.94 -9.52
C TRP A 102 -8.62 5.14 -10.83
N ASP A 103 -9.64 5.35 -11.67
CA ASP A 103 -9.73 4.67 -12.97
C ASP A 103 -8.61 5.09 -13.92
N ILE A 104 -8.30 6.39 -13.98
CA ILE A 104 -7.15 6.91 -14.75
C ILE A 104 -5.85 6.27 -14.26
N GLU A 105 -5.65 6.21 -12.95
CA GLU A 105 -4.45 5.71 -12.29
C GLU A 105 -4.17 4.24 -12.54
N ASN A 106 -5.23 3.45 -12.73
CA ASN A 106 -5.12 2.04 -13.09
C ASN A 106 -4.80 1.80 -14.57
N THR A 107 -4.73 2.86 -15.40
CA THR A 107 -4.30 2.72 -16.78
C THR A 107 -2.77 2.69 -16.90
N THR A 108 -2.28 1.86 -17.82
CA THR A 108 -0.84 1.81 -18.16
C THR A 108 -0.31 3.19 -18.61
N TYR A 109 -1.15 4.00 -19.26
CA TYR A 109 -0.76 5.32 -19.76
C TYR A 109 -0.49 6.32 -18.63
N ALA A 110 -1.31 6.32 -17.57
CA ALA A 110 -1.06 7.16 -16.39
C ALA A 110 0.25 6.75 -15.70
N GLY A 111 0.51 5.44 -15.58
CA GLY A 111 1.77 4.91 -15.06
C GLY A 111 2.99 5.38 -15.86
N ILE A 112 2.93 5.30 -17.19
CA ILE A 112 4.00 5.79 -18.07
C ILE A 112 4.21 7.30 -17.91
N PHE A 113 3.13 8.08 -17.89
CA PHE A 113 3.21 9.53 -17.78
C PHE A 113 3.84 9.97 -16.45
N LYS A 114 3.45 9.34 -15.34
CA LYS A 114 4.07 9.54 -14.03
C LYS A 114 5.54 9.16 -13.99
N PHE A 115 5.88 8.03 -14.60
CA PHE A 115 7.26 7.60 -14.68
C PHE A 115 8.12 8.63 -15.41
N ILE A 116 7.65 9.19 -16.53
CA ILE A 116 8.32 10.27 -17.24
C ILE A 116 8.47 11.50 -16.33
N ALA A 117 7.40 11.94 -15.67
CA ALA A 117 7.41 13.10 -14.79
C ALA A 117 8.42 12.97 -13.62
N LEU A 118 8.63 11.75 -13.12
CA LEU A 118 9.56 11.42 -12.04
C LEU A 118 11.00 11.20 -12.53
N ALA A 119 11.19 10.53 -13.65
CA ALA A 119 12.51 10.13 -14.14
C ALA A 119 13.25 11.29 -14.84
N THR A 120 12.53 12.13 -15.59
CA THR A 120 13.12 13.25 -16.33
C THR A 120 13.92 14.24 -15.49
N PRO A 121 13.51 14.71 -14.28
CA PRO A 121 14.33 15.62 -13.49
C PRO A 121 15.59 14.95 -12.92
N ILE A 122 15.54 13.64 -12.64
CA ILE A 122 16.70 12.86 -12.20
C ILE A 122 17.72 12.76 -13.34
N LEU A 123 17.26 12.40 -14.54
CA LEU A 123 18.11 12.35 -15.74
C LEU A 123 18.66 13.74 -16.10
N GLY A 124 17.86 14.80 -15.95
CA GLY A 124 18.27 16.18 -16.16
C GLY A 124 19.41 16.58 -15.22
N THR A 125 19.29 16.21 -13.94
CA THR A 125 20.33 16.42 -12.93
C THR A 125 21.60 15.66 -13.27
N PHE A 126 21.51 14.39 -13.66
CA PHE A 126 22.68 13.62 -14.09
C PHE A 126 23.38 14.22 -15.31
N SER A 127 22.62 14.69 -16.29
CA SER A 127 23.17 15.38 -17.46
C SER A 127 23.89 16.67 -17.08
N LEU A 128 23.33 17.43 -16.12
CA LEU A 128 23.94 18.63 -15.57
C LEU A 128 25.25 18.33 -14.82
N VAL A 129 25.24 17.34 -13.93
CA VAL A 129 26.43 16.93 -13.17
C VAL A 129 27.52 16.43 -14.13
N LEU A 130 27.17 15.64 -15.14
CA LEU A 130 28.11 15.18 -16.17
C LEU A 130 28.78 16.34 -16.88
N HIS A 131 28.04 17.42 -17.15
CA HIS A 131 28.60 18.61 -17.79
C HIS A 131 29.69 19.27 -16.93
N PHE A 132 29.45 19.43 -15.63
CA PHE A 132 30.35 20.17 -14.73
C PHE A 132 31.46 19.30 -14.14
N SER A 133 31.23 18.01 -13.88
CA SER A 133 32.21 17.13 -13.24
C SER A 133 31.92 15.65 -13.52
N VAL A 134 32.74 15.05 -14.40
CA VAL A 134 32.72 13.60 -14.67
C VAL A 134 32.95 12.77 -13.39
N PRO A 135 33.89 13.11 -12.49
CA PRO A 135 34.04 12.39 -11.23
C PRO A 135 32.77 12.44 -10.37
N ALA A 136 32.14 13.62 -10.24
CA ALA A 136 30.91 13.76 -9.46
C ALA A 136 29.75 12.95 -10.06
N PHE A 137 29.68 12.87 -11.40
CA PHE A 137 28.71 12.04 -12.09
C PHE A 137 28.90 10.56 -11.75
N ILE A 138 30.13 10.04 -11.85
CA ILE A 138 30.45 8.65 -11.51
C ILE A 138 30.08 8.35 -10.05
N PHE A 139 30.44 9.23 -9.12
CA PHE A 139 30.08 9.08 -7.70
C PHE A 139 28.56 9.09 -7.48
N SER A 140 27.83 9.98 -8.17
CA SER A 140 26.37 10.07 -8.06
C SER A 140 25.69 8.78 -8.56
N VAL A 141 26.17 8.22 -9.67
CA VAL A 141 25.70 6.93 -10.19
C VAL A 141 26.01 5.79 -9.21
N ALA A 142 27.22 5.75 -8.66
CA ALA A 142 27.62 4.72 -7.70
C ALA A 142 26.76 4.74 -6.42
N ILE A 143 26.49 5.94 -5.87
CA ILE A 143 25.61 6.11 -4.70
C ILE A 143 24.18 5.71 -5.04
N GLY A 144 23.67 6.08 -6.23
CA GLY A 144 22.34 5.67 -6.69
C GLY A 144 22.19 4.15 -6.75
N LEU A 145 23.17 3.45 -7.33
CA LEU A 145 23.20 1.99 -7.39
C LEU A 145 23.29 1.34 -6.01
N LEU A 146 24.10 1.90 -5.11
CA LEU A 146 24.18 1.44 -3.72
C LEU A 146 22.84 1.58 -2.99
N GLY A 147 22.13 2.70 -3.18
CA GLY A 147 20.79 2.92 -2.66
C GLY A 147 19.78 1.88 -3.16
N VAL A 148 19.78 1.60 -4.47
CA VAL A 148 18.91 0.56 -5.05
C VAL A 148 19.25 -0.82 -4.47
N PHE A 149 20.53 -1.17 -4.39
CA PHE A 149 20.96 -2.48 -3.88
C PHE A 149 20.60 -2.66 -2.40
N THR A 150 20.84 -1.65 -1.56
CA THR A 150 20.47 -1.67 -0.14
C THR A 150 18.96 -1.78 0.04
N PHE A 151 18.16 -1.07 -0.76
CA PHE A 151 16.71 -1.18 -0.73
C PHE A 151 16.24 -2.60 -1.11
N LEU A 152 16.79 -3.20 -2.17
CA LEU A 152 16.45 -4.56 -2.58
C LEU A 152 16.80 -5.59 -1.49
N LEU A 153 17.97 -5.45 -0.86
CA LEU A 153 18.37 -6.30 0.25
C LEU A 153 17.46 -6.14 1.47
N ALA A 154 17.14 -4.90 1.84
CA ALA A 154 16.23 -4.60 2.94
C ALA A 154 14.85 -5.21 2.67
N ASN A 155 14.31 -5.04 1.46
CA ASN A 155 13.03 -5.61 1.08
C ASN A 155 13.05 -7.15 1.16
N LYS A 156 14.11 -7.79 0.64
CA LYS A 156 14.28 -9.25 0.76
C LYS A 156 14.33 -9.71 2.22
N GLN A 157 15.03 -8.97 3.09
CA GLN A 157 15.10 -9.28 4.52
C GLN A 157 13.74 -9.10 5.20
N ILE A 158 13.02 -8.02 4.90
CA ILE A 158 11.69 -7.74 5.45
C ILE A 158 10.71 -8.84 5.03
N THR A 159 10.63 -9.15 3.72
CA THR A 159 9.75 -10.21 3.20
C THR A 159 10.09 -11.56 3.82
N SER A 160 11.37 -11.89 3.99
CA SER A 160 11.78 -13.13 4.65
C SER A 160 11.44 -13.15 6.15
N ARG A 161 11.57 -12.02 6.86
CA ARG A 161 11.17 -11.93 8.27
C ARG A 161 9.67 -12.07 8.43
N LEU A 162 8.89 -11.39 7.58
CA LEU A 162 7.43 -11.48 7.57
C LEU A 162 6.94 -12.89 7.27
N SER A 163 7.54 -13.58 6.30
CA SER A 163 7.16 -14.96 5.98
C SER A 163 7.49 -15.93 7.11
N LYS A 164 8.64 -15.78 7.77
CA LYS A 164 9.01 -16.57 8.95
C LYS A 164 8.10 -16.29 10.14
N LEU A 165 7.74 -15.03 10.38
CA LEU A 165 6.82 -14.63 11.43
C LEU A 165 5.43 -15.25 11.19
N GLY A 166 4.91 -15.17 9.97
CA GLY A 166 3.64 -15.79 9.60
C GLY A 166 3.65 -17.32 9.75
N ALA A 167 4.76 -17.99 9.39
CA ALA A 167 4.90 -19.44 9.60
C ALA A 167 4.95 -19.81 11.10
N TYR A 168 5.66 -19.02 11.91
CA TYR A 168 5.74 -19.19 13.36
C TYR A 168 4.37 -18.99 14.03
N GLN A 169 3.67 -17.91 13.67
CA GLN A 169 2.31 -17.64 14.12
C GLN A 169 1.34 -18.78 13.79
N ARG A 170 1.38 -19.32 12.56
CA ARG A 170 0.60 -20.52 12.20
C ARG A 170 0.98 -21.74 13.03
N SER A 171 2.27 -21.96 13.29
CA SER A 171 2.71 -23.08 14.13
C SER A 171 2.24 -22.98 15.58
N LEU A 172 2.13 -21.75 16.13
CA LEU A 172 1.60 -21.52 17.47
C LEU A 172 0.10 -21.83 17.54
N LEU A 173 -0.66 -21.43 16.51
CA LEU A 173 -2.08 -21.76 16.38
C LEU A 173 -2.31 -23.28 16.26
N HIS A 174 -1.51 -23.98 15.44
CA HIS A 174 -1.59 -25.45 15.33
C HIS A 174 -1.22 -26.18 16.62
N ALA A 175 -0.42 -25.56 17.49
CA ALA A 175 -0.04 -26.10 18.78
C ALA A 175 -0.98 -25.70 19.93
N GLU A 176 -2.10 -25.03 19.63
CA GLU A 176 -3.06 -24.49 20.62
C GLU A 176 -2.39 -23.56 21.66
N ARG A 177 -1.32 -22.84 21.27
CA ARG A 177 -0.57 -21.89 22.12
C ARG A 177 -1.05 -20.46 21.93
N ASP A 178 -2.31 -20.22 22.26
CA ASP A 178 -3.01 -18.97 21.99
C ASP A 178 -2.35 -17.75 22.66
N GLU A 179 -1.91 -17.87 23.93
CA GLU A 179 -1.24 -16.76 24.63
C GLU A 179 0.06 -16.30 23.96
N ASP A 180 0.84 -17.25 23.45
CA ASP A 180 2.11 -16.95 22.77
C ASP A 180 1.85 -16.37 21.37
N TYR A 181 0.77 -16.80 20.71
CA TYR A 181 0.31 -16.18 19.49
C TYR A 181 -0.09 -14.72 19.71
N PHE A 182 -0.88 -14.42 20.74
CA PHE A 182 -1.26 -13.03 21.07
C PHE A 182 -0.05 -12.16 21.43
N LYS A 183 0.93 -12.68 22.19
CA LYS A 183 2.19 -11.95 22.44
C LYS A 183 2.97 -11.68 21.16
N SER A 184 2.94 -12.60 20.20
CA SER A 184 3.64 -12.43 18.91
C SER A 184 3.02 -11.34 18.03
N THR A 185 1.73 -10.99 18.24
CA THR A 185 1.03 -9.94 17.48
C THR A 185 1.08 -8.57 18.16
N GLU A 186 1.46 -8.48 19.44
CA GLU A 186 1.59 -7.19 20.17
C GLU A 186 2.62 -6.23 19.57
N HIS A 187 3.61 -6.76 18.85
CA HIS A 187 4.68 -5.98 18.22
C HIS A 187 4.37 -5.62 16.76
N GLU A 188 3.23 -6.05 16.23
CA GLU A 188 2.77 -5.62 14.91
C GLU A 188 2.29 -4.16 14.99
N PHE A 189 2.54 -3.40 13.92
CA PHE A 189 1.88 -2.11 13.76
C PHE A 189 0.38 -2.39 13.72
N LYS A 190 -0.34 -2.00 14.77
CA LYS A 190 -1.81 -1.98 14.78
C LYS A 190 -2.26 -1.01 13.69
N THR A 191 -2.41 -1.48 12.46
CA THR A 191 -3.19 -0.78 11.46
C THR A 191 -4.59 -0.67 12.03
N ARG A 192 -4.96 0.53 12.50
CA ARG A 192 -6.36 0.82 12.80
C ARG A 192 -7.14 0.46 11.54
N PRO A 193 -8.09 -0.48 11.59
CA PRO A 193 -8.98 -0.69 10.47
C PRO A 193 -9.67 0.64 10.19
N THR A 194 -9.66 1.09 8.95
CA THR A 194 -10.41 2.27 8.55
C THR A 194 -11.90 1.98 8.75
N ALA A 195 -12.69 3.00 9.11
CA ALA A 195 -14.13 2.84 9.37
C ALA A 195 -14.91 2.19 8.20
N GLU A 196 -14.35 2.21 6.99
CA GLU A 196 -14.89 1.54 5.80
C GLU A 196 -14.62 0.02 5.76
N GLU A 197 -13.54 -0.48 6.37
CA GLU A 197 -13.28 -1.93 6.52
C GLU A 197 -14.26 -2.58 7.52
N PHE A 198 -14.73 -1.81 8.50
CA PHE A 198 -15.80 -2.18 9.44
C PHE A 198 -17.20 -2.25 8.79
N CYS A 199 -17.41 -1.65 7.62
CA CYS A 199 -18.74 -1.59 7.00
C CYS A 199 -18.89 -2.51 5.78
N THR A 200 -17.78 -3.00 5.20
CA THR A 200 -17.80 -3.77 3.95
C THR A 200 -17.54 -5.26 4.13
N SER A 201 -17.00 -5.68 5.28
CA SER A 201 -16.63 -7.06 5.54
C SER A 201 -17.75 -7.79 6.28
N LYS A 202 -18.62 -8.51 5.55
CA LYS A 202 -19.62 -9.39 6.16
C LYS A 202 -18.98 -10.75 6.47
N TYR A 203 -18.97 -11.13 7.73
CA TYR A 203 -18.49 -12.42 8.21
C TYR A 203 -19.65 -13.26 8.69
N ASP A 204 -19.88 -14.39 8.04
CA ASP A 204 -20.92 -15.34 8.41
C ASP A 204 -20.38 -16.35 9.43
N TYR A 205 -21.09 -16.47 10.54
CA TYR A 205 -20.73 -17.30 11.67
C TYR A 205 -21.82 -18.32 11.99
N CYS A 206 -21.38 -19.53 12.35
CA CYS A 206 -22.23 -20.56 12.91
C CYS A 206 -22.24 -20.45 14.44
N LEU A 207 -23.39 -20.23 15.06
CA LEU A 207 -23.54 -20.12 16.50
C LEU A 207 -23.86 -21.48 17.10
N LYS A 208 -23.07 -21.96 18.07
CA LYS A 208 -23.35 -23.18 18.84
C LYS A 208 -23.30 -22.91 20.34
N ASN A 209 -24.07 -23.66 21.13
CA ASN A 209 -23.97 -23.60 22.60
C ASN A 209 -22.74 -24.38 23.09
N GLN A 210 -22.45 -24.31 24.39
CA GLN A 210 -21.37 -25.09 25.01
C GLN A 210 -21.51 -26.61 24.81
N LYS A 211 -22.74 -27.12 24.59
CA LYS A 211 -23.02 -28.52 24.24
C LYS A 211 -22.87 -28.82 22.74
N LYS A 212 -22.29 -27.90 21.97
CA LYS A 212 -22.10 -27.95 20.50
C LYS A 212 -23.40 -28.10 19.69
N GLN A 213 -24.55 -27.75 20.27
CA GLN A 213 -25.83 -27.72 19.54
C GLN A 213 -25.97 -26.41 18.78
N LEU A 214 -26.47 -26.49 17.55
CA LEU A 214 -26.69 -25.32 16.68
C LEU A 214 -27.75 -24.40 17.28
N ILE A 215 -27.35 -23.13 17.49
CA ILE A 215 -28.23 -22.05 17.94
C ILE A 215 -28.75 -21.25 16.74
N GLY A 216 -27.88 -21.01 15.75
CA GLY A 216 -28.25 -20.25 14.56
C GLY A 216 -27.04 -19.79 13.76
N PHE A 217 -27.26 -18.79 12.90
CA PHE A 217 -26.23 -18.13 12.10
C PHE A 217 -26.32 -16.62 12.31
N ILE A 218 -25.17 -15.95 12.29
CA ILE A 218 -25.10 -14.49 12.37
C ILE A 218 -24.09 -13.96 11.37
N THR A 219 -24.41 -12.82 10.78
CA THR A 219 -23.48 -12.06 9.94
C THR A 219 -23.03 -10.84 10.73
N LEU A 220 -21.72 -10.71 10.98
CA LEU A 220 -21.14 -9.52 11.61
C LEU A 220 -20.40 -8.70 10.57
N ASN A 221 -20.35 -7.39 10.77
CA ASN A 221 -19.57 -6.49 9.91
C ASN A 221 -18.11 -6.37 10.35
N HIS A 222 -17.72 -7.16 11.35
CA HIS A 222 -16.38 -7.26 11.91
C HIS A 222 -16.07 -8.71 12.24
N GLN A 223 -14.79 -9.05 12.42
CA GLN A 223 -14.42 -10.38 12.88
C GLN A 223 -14.79 -10.55 14.36
N ALA A 224 -15.58 -11.58 14.66
CA ALA A 224 -15.95 -11.93 16.02
C ALA A 224 -14.71 -12.14 16.91
N VAL A 225 -14.75 -11.60 18.13
CA VAL A 225 -13.72 -11.80 19.16
C VAL A 225 -14.33 -12.50 20.38
N VAL A 226 -13.54 -13.29 21.11
CA VAL A 226 -13.97 -13.84 22.40
C VAL A 226 -14.28 -12.70 23.36
N GLY A 227 -15.46 -12.75 23.99
CA GLY A 227 -16.01 -11.68 24.81
C GLY A 227 -16.97 -10.73 24.08
N ASP A 228 -17.06 -10.79 22.75
CA ASP A 228 -18.11 -10.05 22.03
C ASP A 228 -19.48 -10.56 22.46
N VAL A 229 -20.42 -9.62 22.58
CA VAL A 229 -21.83 -9.92 22.80
C VAL A 229 -22.56 -9.78 21.47
N VAL A 230 -23.18 -10.87 21.04
CA VAL A 230 -23.97 -10.91 19.81
C VAL A 230 -25.45 -11.11 20.14
N GLU A 231 -26.31 -10.29 19.54
CA GLU A 231 -27.75 -10.42 19.70
C GLU A 231 -28.34 -11.29 18.61
N THR A 232 -29.19 -12.24 19.02
CA THR A 232 -29.94 -13.08 18.09
C THR A 232 -31.43 -13.00 18.37
N ALA A 233 -32.23 -12.93 17.30
CA ALA A 233 -33.69 -12.85 17.41
C ALA A 233 -34.32 -14.04 18.15
N LYS A 234 -33.64 -15.20 18.20
CA LYS A 234 -34.14 -16.43 18.83
C LYS A 234 -33.62 -16.69 20.25
N SER A 235 -32.42 -16.23 20.58
CA SER A 235 -31.73 -16.63 21.83
C SER A 235 -31.34 -15.46 22.72
N GLY A 236 -31.66 -14.22 22.32
CA GLY A 236 -31.26 -13.01 23.02
C GLY A 236 -29.76 -12.74 22.88
N SER A 237 -29.21 -12.00 23.85
CA SER A 237 -27.79 -11.64 23.92
C SER A 237 -26.93 -12.84 24.32
N LEU A 238 -25.92 -13.12 23.51
CA LEU A 238 -25.00 -14.25 23.67
C LEU A 238 -23.57 -13.73 23.78
N SER A 239 -22.83 -14.20 24.78
CA SER A 239 -21.38 -13.96 24.88
C SER A 239 -20.63 -15.01 24.08
N ILE A 240 -19.70 -14.59 23.23
CA ILE A 240 -18.78 -15.50 22.55
C ILE A 240 -17.73 -15.98 23.55
N GLN A 241 -17.71 -17.29 23.80
CA GLN A 241 -16.76 -17.93 24.72
C GLN A 241 -15.58 -18.55 23.99
N ARG A 242 -15.80 -19.05 22.76
CA ARG A 242 -14.75 -19.68 21.97
C ARG A 242 -15.04 -19.55 20.48
N ILE A 243 -13.99 -19.43 19.68
CA ILE A 243 -14.06 -19.41 18.22
C ILE A 243 -13.34 -20.64 17.69
N ILE A 244 -13.98 -21.36 16.78
CA ILE A 244 -13.43 -22.55 16.13
C ILE A 244 -13.42 -22.30 14.63
N HIS A 245 -12.23 -22.29 14.04
CA HIS A 245 -12.06 -22.20 12.60
C HIS A 245 -11.94 -23.59 11.99
N SER A 246 -12.74 -23.87 10.96
CA SER A 246 -12.60 -25.03 10.08
C SER A 246 -12.32 -24.55 8.66
N GLU A 247 -11.91 -25.46 7.78
CA GLU A 247 -11.58 -25.12 6.38
C GLU A 247 -12.73 -24.41 5.65
N GLU A 248 -13.99 -24.68 6.04
CA GLU A 248 -15.18 -24.14 5.36
C GLU A 248 -16.02 -23.19 6.22
N THR A 249 -15.88 -23.20 7.55
CA THR A 249 -16.76 -22.43 8.45
C THR A 249 -16.06 -21.93 9.70
N THR A 250 -16.44 -20.73 10.18
CA THR A 250 -16.09 -20.26 11.53
C THR A 250 -17.28 -20.44 12.46
N THR A 251 -17.08 -21.21 13.53
CA THR A 251 -18.10 -21.51 14.54
C THR A 251 -17.81 -20.75 15.83
N LEU A 252 -18.80 -20.04 16.36
CA LEU A 252 -18.76 -19.34 17.64
C LEU A 252 -19.48 -20.18 18.69
N ILE A 253 -18.74 -20.64 19.70
CA ILE A 253 -19.32 -21.25 20.89
C ILE A 253 -19.75 -20.13 21.83
N CYS A 254 -21.05 -20.07 22.07
CA CYS A 254 -21.68 -18.98 22.77
C CYS A 254 -22.37 -19.47 24.06
N GLU A 255 -22.44 -18.57 25.03
CA GLU A 255 -23.21 -18.73 26.25
C GLU A 255 -24.20 -17.58 26.40
N LYS A 256 -25.34 -17.82 27.05
CA LYS A 256 -26.33 -16.78 27.28
C LYS A 256 -25.71 -15.71 28.18
N PHE A 257 -25.73 -14.46 27.72
CA PHE A 257 -25.27 -13.33 28.52
C PHE A 257 -26.26 -13.14 29.67
N MET A 258 -25.79 -13.30 30.91
CA MET A 258 -26.57 -12.96 32.11
C MET A 258 -26.22 -11.51 32.48
N GLU A 259 -27.23 -10.63 32.55
CA GLU A 259 -27.10 -9.30 33.16
C GLU A 259 -26.72 -9.40 34.63
#